data_AF-A0A257JJQ1-F1
#
_entry.id   AF-A0A257JJQ1-F1
#
_cell.length_a   1.000
_cell.length_b   1.000
_cell.length_c   1.000
_cell.angle_alpha   90.00
_cell.angle_beta   90.00
_cell.angle_gamma   90.00
#
_symmetry.space_group_name_H-M   'P 1'
#
loop_
_entity.id
_entity.type
_entity.pdbx_description
1 polymer ?
#
loop_
_entity_poly.entity_id
_entity_poly.type
_entity_poly.pdbx_seq_one_letter_code
_entity_poly.pdbx_strand_id
1 'polypeptide(L)'
;MLLPILALIAWTMVMWVWMYATRLPAMQKHKIDPQGAAKPGSLDALPMKVAQVAHNYNHLHEQPTLFYALALTAHVGNWADGVSIYLAWGYVGLRVLHSLVQATVNL
;
A
#
# COMPACT_ATOMS: atom_id res chain seq x y z
N MET A 1 -11.01 -6.67 -16.00
CA MET A 1 -9.64 -6.38 -15.50
C MET A 1 -9.47 -4.97 -14.97
N LEU A 2 -10.00 -3.93 -15.62
CA LEU A 2 -9.80 -2.55 -15.19
C LEU A 2 -10.33 -2.24 -13.78
N LEU A 3 -11.48 -2.81 -13.39
CA LEU A 3 -12.07 -2.55 -12.06
C LEU A 3 -11.20 -3.05 -10.90
N PRO A 4 -10.69 -4.30 -10.88
CA PRO A 4 -9.72 -4.74 -9.87
C PRO A 4 -8.46 -3.87 -9.80
N ILE A 5 -7.92 -3.45 -10.96
CA ILE A 5 -6.76 -2.54 -11.02
C ILE A 5 -7.08 -1.22 -10.33
N LEU A 6 -8.21 -0.60 -10.70
CA LEU A 6 -8.64 0.68 -10.13
C LEU A 6 -8.89 0.57 -8.63
N ALA A 7 -9.47 -0.54 -8.17
CA ALA A 7 -9.69 -0.80 -6.75
C ALA A 7 -8.38 -0.86 -5.96
N LEU A 8 -7.34 -1.51 -6.50
CA LEU A 8 -6.03 -1.57 -5.83
C LEU A 8 -5.32 -0.22 -5.84
N ILE A 9 -5.44 0.56 -6.91
CA ILE A 9 -4.93 1.94 -6.97
C ILE A 9 -5.62 2.82 -5.91
N ALA A 10 -6.95 2.74 -5.81
CA ALA A 10 -7.71 3.46 -4.80
C ALA A 10 -7.30 3.04 -3.39
N TRP A 11 -7.08 1.74 -3.15
CA TRP A 11 -6.58 1.24 -1.88
C TRP A 11 -5.19 1.79 -1.53
N THR A 12 -4.29 1.89 -2.51
CA THR A 12 -2.98 2.53 -2.31
C THR A 12 -3.13 3.99 -1.88
N MET A 13 -4.12 4.72 -2.41
CA MET A 13 -4.40 6.10 -1.98
C MET A 13 -4.96 6.17 -0.56
N VAL A 14 -5.79 5.20 -0.16
CA VAL A 14 -6.26 5.08 1.23
C VAL A 14 -5.07 4.86 2.18
N MET A 15 -4.16 3.93 1.85
CA MET A 15 -2.96 3.68 2.65
C MET A 15 -2.01 4.88 2.67
N TRP A 16 -1.92 5.63 1.57
CA TRP A 16 -1.14 6.87 1.50
C TRP A 16 -1.66 7.89 2.51
N VAL A 17 -2.97 8.16 2.50
CA VAL A 17 -3.61 9.09 3.43
C VAL A 17 -3.40 8.64 4.87
N TRP A 18 -3.58 7.34 5.16
CA TRP A 18 -3.36 6.80 6.50
C TRP A 18 -1.90 6.96 6.97
N MET A 19 -0.94 6.69 6.09
CA MET A 19 0.48 6.86 6.39
C MET A 19 0.80 8.31 6.77
N TYR A 20 0.36 9.30 5.98
CA TYR A 20 0.59 10.71 6.32
C TYR A 20 -0.18 11.17 7.56
N ALA A 21 -1.42 10.70 7.73
CA ALA A 21 -2.24 11.02 8.89
C ALA A 21 -1.63 10.51 10.21
N THR A 22 -0.87 9.42 10.19
CA THR A 22 -0.18 8.89 11.38
C THR A 22 1.24 9.41 11.52
N ARG A 23 1.95 9.62 10.40
CA ARG A 23 3.36 10.01 10.38
C ARG A 23 3.58 11.48 10.71
N LEU A 24 2.79 12.39 10.14
CA LEU A 24 2.97 13.83 10.35
C LEU A 24 2.80 14.22 11.83
N PRO A 25 1.76 13.77 12.56
CA PRO A 25 1.63 14.09 13.98
C PRO A 25 2.75 13.48 14.83
N ALA A 26 3.20 12.27 14.48
CA ALA A 26 4.30 11.62 15.20
C ALA A 26 5.62 12.38 15.01
N MET A 27 5.93 12.82 13.79
CA MET A 27 7.11 13.65 13.51
C MET A 27 7.09 14.97 14.29
N GLN A 28 5.93 15.65 14.32
CA GLN A 28 5.75 16.88 15.10
C GLN A 28 6.00 16.65 16.59
N LYS A 29 5.47 15.56 17.16
CA LYS A 29 5.67 15.19 18.57
C LYS A 29 7.14 14.94 18.90
N HIS A 30 7.88 14.31 17.99
CA HIS A 30 9.31 14.03 18.15
C HIS A 30 10.23 15.18 17.67
N LYS A 31 9.65 16.34 17.29
CA LYS A 31 10.37 17.51 16.75
C LYS A 31 11.31 17.16 15.58
N ILE A 32 10.93 16.16 14.78
CA ILE A 32 11.67 15.76 13.59
C ILE A 32 11.35 16.77 12.50
N ASP A 33 12.36 17.49 12.03
CA ASP A 33 12.24 18.38 10.88
C ASP A 33 11.86 17.57 9.63
N PRO A 34 10.76 17.91 8.93
CA PRO A 34 10.38 17.27 7.67
C PRO A 34 11.49 17.28 6.61
N GLN A 35 12.34 18.32 6.56
CA GLN A 35 13.48 18.37 5.65
C GLN A 35 14.66 17.50 6.13
N GLY A 36 14.81 17.34 7.45
CA GLY A 36 15.74 16.40 8.07
C GLY A 36 15.34 14.93 7.95
N ALA A 37 14.06 14.64 7.70
CA ALA A 37 13.50 13.28 7.60
C ALA A 37 14.04 12.46 6.40
N ALA A 38 14.70 13.11 5.44
CA ALA A 38 15.38 12.45 4.33
C ALA A 38 16.70 11.77 4.76
N LYS A 39 17.24 12.10 5.93
CA LYS A 39 18.48 11.49 6.43
C LYS A 39 18.19 10.07 6.93
N PRO A 40 19.06 9.08 6.61
CA PRO A 40 18.95 7.75 7.19
C PRO A 40 18.89 7.80 8.72
N GLY A 41 17.98 7.03 9.33
CA GLY A 41 17.79 6.95 10.78
C GLY A 41 17.01 8.10 11.45
N SER A 42 16.67 9.16 10.71
CA SER A 42 15.91 10.30 11.25
C SER A 42 14.48 9.94 11.69
N LEU A 43 13.96 8.82 11.23
CA LEU A 43 12.60 8.34 11.48
C LEU A 43 12.57 7.19 12.50
N ASP A 44 13.72 6.73 13.00
CA ASP A 44 13.83 5.60 13.93
C ASP A 44 13.22 5.93 15.31
N ALA A 45 13.12 7.22 15.64
CA ALA A 45 12.45 7.69 16.83
C ALA A 45 10.91 7.57 16.78
N LEU A 46 10.34 7.27 15.60
CA LEU A 46 8.90 7.13 15.46
C LEU A 46 8.40 5.79 16.05
N PRO A 47 7.19 5.76 16.62
CA PRO A 47 6.61 4.51 17.09
C PRO A 47 6.50 3.47 15.97
N MET A 48 6.74 2.19 16.30
CA MET A 48 6.66 1.07 15.35
C MET A 48 5.34 1.06 14.57
N LYS A 49 4.22 1.37 15.22
CA LYS A 49 2.90 1.45 14.58
C LYS A 49 2.84 2.46 13.42
N VAL A 50 3.55 3.58 13.53
CA VAL A 50 3.62 4.59 12.47
C VAL A 50 4.50 4.10 11.32
N ALA A 51 5.63 3.45 11.65
CA ALA A 51 6.51 2.84 10.68
C ALA A 51 5.82 1.71 9.89
N GLN A 52 5.01 0.88 10.56
CA GLN A 52 4.24 -0.23 9.96
C GLN A 52 3.34 0.23 8.81
N VAL A 53 2.61 1.35 8.99
CA VAL A 53 1.75 1.92 7.94
C VAL A 53 2.61 2.38 6.75
N ALA A 54 3.76 3.00 7.00
CA ALA A 54 4.68 3.42 5.94
C ALA A 54 5.34 2.26 5.20
N HIS A 55 5.74 1.21 5.91
CA HIS A 55 6.25 -0.02 5.31
C HIS A 55 5.20 -0.69 4.44
N ASN A 56 3.93 -0.76 4.89
CA ASN A 56 2.86 -1.31 4.07
C ASN A 56 2.64 -0.50 2.79
N TYR A 57 2.64 0.83 2.88
CA TYR A 57 2.50 1.70 1.70
C TYR A 57 3.58 1.42 0.65
N ASN A 58 4.84 1.29 1.07
CA ASN A 58 5.94 0.93 0.15
C ASN A 58 5.74 -0.46 -0.46
N HIS A 59 5.30 -1.43 0.34
CA HIS A 59 5.06 -2.79 -0.12
C HIS A 59 3.89 -2.92 -1.12
N LEU A 60 2.91 -2.02 -1.03
CA LEU A 60 1.84 -1.88 -2.02
C LEU A 60 2.33 -1.30 -3.36
N HIS A 61 3.53 -0.74 -3.44
CA HIS A 61 4.13 -0.36 -4.73
C HIS A 61 5.03 -1.46 -5.29
N GLU A 62 5.78 -2.16 -4.44
CA GLU A 62 6.73 -3.17 -4.88
C GLU A 62 6.04 -4.46 -5.36
N GLN A 63 5.20 -5.05 -4.51
CA GLN A 63 4.65 -6.39 -4.76
C GLN A 63 3.56 -6.49 -5.85
N PRO A 64 2.66 -5.51 -6.08
CA PRO A 64 1.60 -5.68 -7.07
C PRO A 64 2.02 -5.21 -8.47
N THR A 65 3.28 -4.84 -8.68
CA THR A 65 3.82 -4.47 -10.00
C THR A 65 3.50 -5.54 -11.05
N LEU A 66 3.69 -6.82 -10.70
CA LEU A 66 3.37 -7.94 -11.59
C LEU A 66 1.87 -8.11 -11.80
N PHE A 67 1.05 -7.83 -10.78
CA PHE A 67 -0.41 -7.87 -10.92
C PHE A 67 -0.90 -6.84 -11.95
N TYR A 68 -0.41 -5.60 -11.88
CA TYR A 68 -0.78 -4.56 -12.84
C TYR A 68 -0.36 -4.93 -14.27
N ALA A 69 0.88 -5.40 -14.44
CA ALA A 69 1.39 -5.83 -15.74
C ALA A 69 0.54 -6.97 -16.34
N LEU A 70 0.26 -8.00 -15.54
CA LEU A 70 -0.55 -9.15 -15.97
C LEU A 70 -1.98 -8.75 -16.29
N ALA A 71 -2.64 -7.98 -15.42
CA ALA A 71 -4.04 -7.60 -15.59
C ALA A 71 -4.25 -6.67 -16.80
N LEU A 72 -3.32 -5.75 -17.07
CA LEU A 72 -3.36 -4.92 -18.27
C LEU A 72 -3.09 -5.74 -19.54
N THR A 73 -2.11 -6.64 -19.51
CA THR A 73 -1.81 -7.54 -20.64
C THR A 73 -3.01 -8.43 -20.97
N ALA A 74 -3.62 -9.05 -19.96
CA ALA A 74 -4.81 -9.88 -20.14
C ALA A 74 -6.01 -9.07 -20.67
N HIS A 75 -6.14 -7.80 -20.27
CA HIS A 75 -7.18 -6.93 -20.78
C HIS A 75 -6.99 -6.60 -22.27
N VAL A 76 -5.79 -6.17 -22.65
CA VAL A 76 -5.46 -5.78 -24.03
C VAL A 76 -5.46 -7.00 -24.97
N GLY A 77 -4.96 -8.15 -24.49
CA GLY A 77 -4.96 -9.40 -25.24
C GLY A 77 -6.33 -10.07 -25.36
N ASN A 78 -7.38 -9.49 -24.75
CA ASN A 78 -8.73 -10.05 -24.70
C ASN A 78 -8.77 -11.48 -24.09
N TRP A 79 -7.88 -11.75 -23.12
CA TRP A 79 -7.80 -13.01 -22.36
C TRP A 79 -8.53 -12.94 -21.02
N ALA A 80 -9.16 -11.80 -20.74
CA ALA A 80 -9.88 -11.55 -19.50
C ALA A 80 -11.26 -12.21 -19.50
N ASP A 81 -11.30 -13.51 -19.20
CA ASP A 81 -12.52 -14.26 -18.96
C ASP A 81 -13.11 -14.05 -17.55
N GLY A 82 -14.28 -14.64 -17.26
CA GLY A 82 -14.92 -14.48 -15.95
C GLY A 82 -14.06 -14.98 -14.79
N VAL A 83 -13.36 -16.10 -14.96
CA VAL A 83 -12.52 -16.70 -13.91
C VAL A 83 -11.35 -15.79 -13.54
N SER A 84 -10.64 -15.25 -14.53
CA SER A 84 -9.54 -14.33 -14.29
C SER A 84 -10.01 -13.05 -13.57
N ILE A 85 -11.22 -12.55 -13.86
CA ILE A 85 -11.78 -11.39 -13.15
C ILE A 85 -12.01 -11.71 -11.67
N TYR A 86 -12.58 -12.88 -11.35
CA TYR A 86 -12.76 -13.31 -9.96
C TYR A 86 -11.43 -13.49 -9.23
N LEU A 87 -10.42 -14.07 -9.88
CA LEU A 87 -9.08 -14.20 -9.31
C LEU A 87 -8.44 -12.83 -9.05
N ALA A 88 -8.61 -11.87 -9.96
CA ALA A 88 -8.12 -10.50 -9.77
C ALA A 88 -8.78 -9.83 -8.55
N TRP A 89 -10.08 -10.01 -8.36
CA TRP A 89 -10.76 -9.53 -7.15
C TRP A 89 -10.30 -10.25 -5.88
N GLY A 90 -10.08 -11.57 -5.95
CA GLY A 90 -9.51 -12.34 -4.85
C GLY A 90 -8.14 -11.80 -4.43
N TYR A 91 -7.28 -11.49 -5.40
CA TYR A 91 -5.99 -10.84 -5.15
C TYR A 91 -6.16 -9.47 -4.47
N VAL A 92 -7.04 -8.60 -4.99
CA VAL A 92 -7.32 -7.29 -4.38
C VAL A 92 -7.78 -7.45 -2.93
N GLY A 93 -8.73 -8.35 -2.66
CA GLY A 93 -9.23 -8.62 -1.30
C GLY A 93 -8.12 -9.08 -0.35
N LEU A 94 -7.27 -10.01 -0.79
CA LEU A 94 -6.12 -10.47 -0.01
C LEU A 94 -5.14 -9.33 0.29
N ARG A 95 -4.89 -8.43 -0.67
CA ARG A 95 -4.01 -7.27 -0.46
C ARG A 95 -4.58 -6.28 0.55
N VAL A 96 -5.89 -6.01 0.48
CA VAL A 96 -6.59 -5.18 1.47
C VAL A 96 -6.46 -5.79 2.87
N LEU A 97 -6.77 -7.08 3.02
CA LEU A 97 -6.65 -7.78 4.31
C LEU A 97 -5.22 -7.77 4.84
N HIS A 98 -4.24 -8.08 4.00
CA HIS A 98 -2.83 -8.03 4.36
C HIS A 98 -2.42 -6.62 4.83
N SER A 99 -2.83 -5.57 4.11
CA SER A 99 -2.56 -4.18 4.50
C SER A 99 -3.15 -3.82 5.85
N LEU A 100 -4.40 -4.20 6.11
CA LEU A 100 -5.05 -3.96 7.39
C LEU A 100 -4.31 -4.68 8.52
N VAL A 101 -4.01 -5.97 8.36
CA VAL A 101 -3.29 -6.75 9.38
C VAL A 101 -1.91 -6.16 9.64
N GLN A 102 -1.11 -5.89 8.61
CA GLN A 102 0.23 -5.33 8.78
C GLN A 102 0.23 -3.92 9.39
N ALA A 103 -0.77 -3.10 9.08
CA ALA A 103 -0.87 -1.73 9.59
C ALA A 103 -1.43 -1.64 11.02
N THR A 104 -2.18 -2.65 11.49
CA THR A 104 -2.90 -2.59 12.78
C THR A 104 -2.41 -3.59 13.82
N VAL A 105 -1.98 -4.77 13.40
CA VAL A 105 -1.54 -5.84 14.29
C VAL A 105 -0.03 -5.79 14.41
N ASN A 106 0.44 -5.59 15.64
CA ASN A 106 1.86 -5.70 15.97
C ASN A 106 2.18 -7.16 16.28
N LEU A 107 2.34 -7.97 15.23
CA LEU A 107 2.91 -9.32 15.31
C LEU A 107 4.44 -9.24 15.32
#